data_AF-A0AAV0M222-F1
#
_entry.id   AF-A0AAV0M222-F1
#
_cell.length_a   1.000
_cell.length_b   1.000
_cell.length_c   1.000
_cell.angle_alpha   90.00
_cell.angle_beta   90.00
_cell.angle_gamma   90.00
#
_symmetry.space_group_name_H-M   'P 1'
#
loop_
_entity.id
_entity.type
_entity.pdbx_description
1 polymer ?
#
loop_
_entity_poly.entity_id
_entity_poly.type
_entity_poly.pdbx_seq_one_letter_code
_entity_poly.pdbx_strand_id
1 'polypeptide(L)'
;MANLYVKAEPPTDLNRNTEWFMYPGVWTTYILILFFAWLVVLSVFGCSPGMAWTVVNLGHFAVTYHFFHWKKGTPFADDQGIYNALTWWEQIDNGKQLTRNRKFLMVVPVVL
;
A
#
# COMPACT_ATOMS: atom_id res chain seq x y z
N MET A 1 28.46 -37.32 4.55
CA MET A 1 27.03 -37.35 4.91
C MET A 1 26.28 -36.43 3.97
N ALA A 2 25.28 -36.92 3.26
CA ALA A 2 24.48 -36.09 2.36
C ALA A 2 23.59 -35.15 3.18
N ASN A 3 23.54 -33.86 2.81
CA ASN A 3 22.64 -32.89 3.43
C ASN A 3 21.19 -33.22 3.04
N LEU A 4 20.45 -33.82 3.97
CA LEU A 4 19.04 -34.21 3.82
C LEU A 4 18.06 -33.05 4.11
N TYR A 5 18.46 -31.80 3.87
CA TYR A 5 17.56 -30.67 4.09
C TYR A 5 16.53 -30.62 2.95
N VAL A 6 15.28 -30.96 3.27
CA VAL A 6 14.14 -30.72 2.39
C VAL A 6 13.89 -29.21 2.37
N LYS A 7 14.00 -28.61 1.19
CA LYS A 7 13.57 -27.23 0.97
C LYS A 7 12.05 -27.22 0.99
N ALA A 8 11.46 -26.71 2.08
CA ALA A 8 10.02 -26.49 2.14
C ALA A 8 9.65 -25.38 1.13
N GLU A 9 8.65 -25.65 0.29
CA GLU A 9 8.00 -24.60 -0.50
C GLU A 9 7.30 -23.63 0.47
N PRO A 10 7.42 -22.31 0.25
CA PRO A 10 6.69 -21.36 1.07
C PRO A 10 5.18 -21.57 0.90
N PRO A 11 4.38 -21.40 1.97
CA PRO A 11 2.93 -21.48 1.86
C PRO A 11 2.44 -20.42 0.87
N THR A 12 1.38 -20.76 0.14
CA THR A 12 0.74 -19.84 -0.81
C THR A 12 0.30 -18.58 -0.08
N ASP A 13 0.61 -17.41 -0.64
CA ASP A 13 0.10 -16.15 -0.10
C ASP A 13 -1.42 -16.08 -0.35
N LEU A 14 -2.20 -16.14 0.73
CA LEU A 14 -3.66 -16.07 0.70
C LEU A 14 -4.16 -14.63 0.74
N ASN A 15 -3.27 -13.65 0.95
CA ASN A 15 -3.64 -12.25 1.16
C ASN A 15 -3.90 -11.51 -0.15
N ARG A 16 -5.02 -11.85 -0.80
CA ARG A 16 -5.49 -11.17 -2.02
C ARG A 16 -5.72 -9.67 -1.84
N ASN A 17 -5.94 -9.23 -0.60
CA ASN A 17 -6.23 -7.84 -0.28
C ASN A 17 -5.03 -6.90 -0.44
N THR A 18 -3.81 -7.40 -0.23
CA THR A 18 -2.58 -6.59 -0.32
C THR A 18 -1.49 -7.17 -1.22
N GLU A 19 -1.69 -8.37 -1.79
CA GLU A 19 -0.71 -9.01 -2.69
C GLU A 19 -0.37 -8.16 -3.92
N TRP A 20 -1.29 -7.30 -4.36
CA TRP A 20 -1.08 -6.46 -5.55
C TRP A 20 0.11 -5.53 -5.40
N PHE A 21 0.54 -5.17 -4.17
CA PHE A 21 1.78 -4.44 -3.92
C PHE A 21 3.05 -5.16 -4.40
N MET A 22 2.97 -6.46 -4.68
CA MET A 22 4.07 -7.25 -5.24
C MET A 22 4.17 -7.17 -6.76
N TYR A 23 3.15 -6.64 -7.44
CA TYR A 23 3.15 -6.59 -8.91
C TYR A 23 4.11 -5.53 -9.46
N PRO A 24 4.77 -5.84 -10.58
CA PRO A 24 5.65 -4.88 -11.23
C PRO A 24 4.87 -3.64 -11.67
N GLY A 25 5.42 -2.45 -11.41
CA GLY A 25 4.83 -1.18 -11.84
C GLY A 25 3.88 -0.51 -10.83
N VAL A 26 3.52 -1.16 -9.71
CA VAL A 26 2.61 -0.55 -8.72
C VAL A 26 3.12 0.78 -8.19
N TRP A 27 4.42 0.91 -7.94
CA TRP A 27 5.01 2.16 -7.46
C TRP A 27 4.91 3.27 -8.50
N THR A 28 5.15 2.94 -9.77
CA THR A 28 5.01 3.88 -10.88
C THR A 28 3.57 4.33 -11.00
N THR A 29 2.61 3.40 -10.98
CA THR A 29 1.18 3.71 -11.01
C THR A 29 0.77 4.60 -9.83
N TYR A 30 1.29 4.33 -8.63
CA TYR A 30 1.05 5.14 -7.44
C TYR A 30 1.50 6.58 -7.63
N ILE A 31 2.74 6.78 -8.10
CA ILE A 31 3.30 8.12 -8.37
C ILE A 31 2.49 8.84 -9.45
N LEU A 32 2.08 8.12 -10.50
CA LEU A 32 1.24 8.70 -11.55
C LEU A 32 -0.12 9.13 -11.02
N ILE A 33 -0.76 8.34 -10.15
CA ILE A 33 -2.04 8.72 -9.51
C ILE A 33 -1.87 10.03 -8.73
N LEU A 34 -0.81 10.18 -7.94
CA LEU A 34 -0.53 11.42 -7.20
C LEU A 34 -0.32 12.61 -8.14
N PHE A 35 0.47 12.41 -9.19
CA PHE A 35 0.74 13.45 -10.18
C PHE A 35 -0.53 13.90 -10.92
N PHE A 36 -1.37 12.96 -11.37
CA PHE A 36 -2.63 13.30 -12.01
C PHE A 36 -3.65 13.91 -11.04
N ALA A 37 -3.69 13.46 -9.79
CA ALA A 37 -4.49 14.12 -8.75
C ALA A 37 -4.07 15.58 -8.58
N TRP A 38 -2.77 15.86 -8.55
CA TRP A 38 -2.25 17.22 -8.52
C TRP A 38 -2.66 18.04 -9.75
N LEU A 39 -2.54 17.48 -10.96
CA LEU A 39 -3.00 18.15 -12.19
C LEU A 39 -4.50 18.45 -12.17
N VAL A 40 -5.32 17.53 -11.66
CA VAL A 40 -6.78 17.72 -11.52
C VAL A 40 -7.05 18.85 -10.53
N VAL A 41 -6.43 18.85 -9.34
CA VAL A 41 -6.62 19.92 -8.35
C VAL A 41 -6.18 21.26 -8.94
N LEU A 42 -5.01 21.32 -9.58
CA LEU A 42 -4.50 22.53 -10.19
C LEU A 42 -5.46 23.08 -11.26
N SER A 43 -5.96 22.20 -12.12
CA SER A 43 -6.80 22.58 -13.27
C SER A 43 -8.23 22.95 -12.86
N VAL A 44 -8.82 22.23 -11.91
CA VAL A 44 -10.20 22.44 -11.47
C VAL A 44 -10.32 23.66 -10.56
N PHE A 45 -9.38 23.86 -9.63
CA PHE A 45 -9.44 24.95 -8.67
C PHE A 45 -8.70 26.21 -9.13
N GLY A 46 -7.86 26.14 -10.16
CA GLY A 46 -7.07 27.27 -10.66
C GLY A 46 -6.14 27.87 -9.59
N CYS A 47 -5.71 27.06 -8.62
CA CYS A 47 -4.91 27.50 -7.49
C CYS A 47 -3.40 27.49 -7.81
N SER A 48 -2.57 27.92 -6.85
CA SER A 48 -1.12 27.83 -7.01
C SER A 48 -0.64 26.37 -6.94
N PRO A 49 0.48 26.02 -7.59
CA PRO A 49 1.11 24.70 -7.48
C PRO A 49 1.29 24.17 -6.05
N GLY A 50 1.66 25.06 -5.10
CA GLY A 50 1.85 24.70 -3.69
C GLY A 50 0.54 24.41 -2.96
N MET A 51 -0.54 25.14 -3.29
CA MET A 51 -1.88 24.84 -2.75
C MET A 51 -2.39 23.50 -3.28
N ALA A 52 -2.17 23.21 -4.57
CA ALA A 52 -2.55 21.93 -5.15
C ALA A 52 -1.84 20.75 -4.46
N TRP A 53 -0.54 20.87 -4.16
CA TRP A 53 0.19 19.86 -3.39
C TRP A 53 -0.34 19.70 -1.96
N THR A 54 -0.68 20.80 -1.30
CA THR A 54 -1.29 20.76 0.04
C THR A 54 -2.59 19.96 0.06
N VAL A 55 -3.46 20.19 -0.92
CA VAL A 55 -4.73 19.46 -1.06
C VAL A 55 -4.49 17.98 -1.34
N VAL A 56 -3.55 17.65 -2.25
CA VAL A 56 -3.19 16.26 -2.54
C VAL A 56 -2.61 15.56 -1.31
N ASN A 57 -1.75 16.23 -0.53
CA ASN A 57 -1.17 15.66 0.68
C ASN A 57 -2.25 15.37 1.74
N LEU A 58 -3.16 16.32 2.01
CA LEU A 58 -4.26 16.11 2.94
C LEU A 58 -5.21 14.99 2.49
N GLY A 59 -5.54 14.93 1.19
CA GLY A 59 -6.35 13.86 0.63
C GLY A 59 -5.66 12.50 0.69
N HIS A 60 -4.37 12.47 0.37
CA HIS A 60 -3.53 11.28 0.49
C HIS A 60 -3.48 10.77 1.92
N PHE A 61 -3.25 11.64 2.91
CA PHE A 61 -3.30 11.30 4.33
C PHE A 61 -4.65 10.69 4.71
N ALA A 62 -5.76 11.34 4.36
CA ALA A 62 -7.09 10.85 4.72
C ALA A 62 -7.38 9.46 4.14
N VAL A 63 -7.07 9.24 2.86
CA VAL A 63 -7.27 7.97 2.17
C VAL A 63 -6.35 6.89 2.74
N THR A 64 -5.05 7.15 2.82
CA THR A 64 -4.08 6.16 3.28
C THR A 64 -4.26 5.81 4.75
N TYR A 65 -4.60 6.77 5.60
CA TYR A 65 -4.94 6.49 7.00
C TYR A 65 -6.16 5.58 7.11
N HIS A 66 -7.24 5.90 6.38
CA HIS A 66 -8.46 5.09 6.40
C HIS A 66 -8.17 3.64 5.98
N PHE A 67 -7.51 3.43 4.84
CA PHE A 67 -7.28 2.08 4.33
C PHE A 67 -6.18 1.34 5.08
N PHE A 68 -5.02 1.95 5.30
CA PHE A 68 -3.87 1.25 5.89
C PHE A 68 -3.97 1.11 7.40
N HIS A 69 -4.53 2.09 8.11
CA HIS A 69 -4.44 2.12 9.57
C HIS A 69 -5.78 1.95 10.28
N TRP A 70 -6.92 2.20 9.61
CA TRP A 70 -8.25 2.03 10.22
C TRP A 70 -8.96 0.76 9.75
N LYS A 71 -8.99 0.50 8.45
CA LYS A 71 -9.69 -0.65 7.89
C LYS A 71 -8.98 -1.95 8.25
N LYS A 72 -9.76 -2.90 8.78
CA LYS A 72 -9.34 -4.25 9.14
C LYS A 72 -10.03 -5.29 8.27
N GLY A 73 -9.40 -6.47 8.19
CA GLY A 73 -9.92 -7.60 7.44
C GLY A 73 -9.77 -7.44 5.93
N THR A 74 -10.53 -8.25 5.22
CA THR A 74 -10.38 -8.57 3.80
C THR A 74 -11.76 -8.97 3.29
N PRO A 75 -12.12 -8.59 2.06
CA PRO A 75 -13.40 -8.98 1.47
C PRO A 75 -13.39 -10.41 0.92
N PHE A 76 -12.26 -11.13 1.00
CA PHE A 76 -12.08 -12.46 0.42
C PHE A 76 -12.36 -13.54 1.46
N ALA A 77 -13.12 -14.57 1.09
CA ALA A 77 -13.45 -15.67 2.00
C ALA A 77 -12.37 -16.77 2.03
N ASP A 78 -11.50 -16.80 1.03
CA ASP A 78 -10.48 -17.85 0.83
C ASP A 78 -9.42 -17.88 1.94
N ASP A 79 -9.24 -16.75 2.63
CA ASP A 79 -8.30 -16.62 3.75
C ASP A 79 -8.83 -17.16 5.09
N GLN A 80 -10.07 -17.68 5.13
CA GLN A 80 -10.71 -18.24 6.33
C GLN A 80 -10.70 -17.30 7.55
N GLY A 81 -10.64 -15.98 7.30
CA GLY A 81 -10.70 -14.95 8.34
C GLY A 81 -9.38 -14.72 9.08
N ILE A 82 -8.25 -15.29 8.63
CA ILE A 82 -6.94 -15.12 9.29
C ILE A 82 -6.50 -13.65 9.37
N TYR A 83 -7.01 -12.78 8.49
CA TYR A 83 -6.69 -11.35 8.47
C TYR A 83 -7.74 -10.45 9.13
N ASN A 84 -8.83 -10.98 9.69
CA ASN A 84 -9.96 -10.19 10.21
C ASN A 84 -9.57 -9.19 11.30
N ALA A 85 -8.59 -9.52 12.12
CA ALA A 85 -8.10 -8.66 13.20
C ALA A 85 -7.03 -7.64 12.75
N LEU A 86 -6.49 -7.80 11.54
CA LEU A 86 -5.35 -7.07 11.03
C LEU A 86 -5.79 -5.93 10.12
N THR A 87 -5.17 -4.77 10.31
CA THR A 87 -5.23 -3.63 9.38
C THR A 87 -4.54 -3.96 8.07
N TRP A 88 -4.84 -3.21 7.01
CA TRP A 88 -4.14 -3.43 5.73
C TRP A 88 -2.64 -3.17 5.85
N TRP A 89 -2.21 -2.24 6.71
CA TRP A 89 -0.79 -2.05 7.01
C TRP A 89 -0.15 -3.28 7.64
N GLU A 90 -0.83 -3.96 8.55
CA GLU A 90 -0.32 -5.18 9.18
C GLU A 90 -0.31 -6.37 8.20
N GLN A 91 -1.25 -6.37 7.25
CA GLN A 91 -1.37 -7.37 6.19
C GLN A 91 -0.24 -7.29 5.14
N ILE A 92 0.21 -6.09 4.75
CA ILE A 92 1.24 -5.89 3.72
C ILE A 92 2.53 -6.64 4.05
N ASP A 93 3.08 -7.33 3.06
CA ASP A 93 4.33 -8.11 3.15
C ASP A 93 4.34 -9.06 4.37
N ASN A 94 3.18 -9.64 4.72
CA ASN A 94 3.02 -10.55 5.86
C ASN A 94 3.49 -9.95 7.19
N GLY A 95 3.26 -8.65 7.42
CA GLY A 95 3.66 -8.00 8.66
C GLY A 95 5.15 -7.66 8.76
N LYS A 96 5.98 -8.06 7.78
CA LYS A 96 7.43 -7.88 7.85
C LYS A 96 7.79 -6.40 7.76
N GLN A 97 8.53 -5.92 8.76
CA GLN A 97 8.95 -4.52 8.82
C GLN A 97 10.08 -4.20 7.84
N LEU A 98 10.20 -2.93 7.47
CA LEU A 98 11.30 -2.37 6.65
C LEU A 98 11.52 -3.04 5.30
N THR A 99 10.49 -3.71 4.78
CA THR A 99 10.45 -4.19 3.40
C THR A 99 10.48 -3.04 2.43
N ARG A 100 10.77 -3.36 1.17
CA ARG A 100 10.85 -2.38 0.09
C ARG A 100 9.51 -1.61 -0.06
N ASN A 101 8.38 -2.31 -0.05
CA ASN A 101 7.04 -1.70 -0.15
C ASN A 101 6.70 -0.82 1.06
N ARG A 102 6.94 -1.30 2.29
CA ARG A 102 6.69 -0.48 3.49
C ARG A 102 7.54 0.78 3.52
N LYS A 103 8.83 0.68 3.12
CA LYS A 103 9.70 1.87 3.01
C LYS A 103 9.14 2.88 2.01
N PHE A 104 8.72 2.40 0.84
CA PHE A 104 8.08 3.26 -0.15
C PHE A 104 6.84 3.96 0.42
N LEU A 105 5.92 3.21 1.02
CA LEU A 105 4.68 3.75 1.60
C LEU A 105 4.91 4.69 2.79
N MET A 106 6.01 4.56 3.52
CA MET A 106 6.40 5.51 4.57
C MET A 106 7.05 6.78 4.02
N VAL A 107 7.83 6.68 2.93
CA VAL A 107 8.58 7.82 2.37
C VAL A 107 7.66 8.75 1.58
N VAL A 108 6.69 8.21 0.82
CA VAL A 108 5.80 9.02 -0.01
C VAL A 108 5.09 10.16 0.76
N PRO A 109 4.41 9.94 1.90
CA PRO A 109 3.76 11.03 2.65
C PRO A 109 4.75 12.03 3.26
N VAL A 110 6.05 11.69 3.38
CA VAL A 110 7.08 12.62 3.86
C VAL A 110 7.57 13.55 2.74
N VAL A 111 7.49 13.10 1.49
CA VAL A 111 7.94 13.85 0.31
C VAL A 111 6.82 14.68 -0.31
N LEU A 112 5.55 14.26 -0.14
CA LEU A 112 4.33 14.99 -0.53
C LEU A 112 4.15 16.27 0.28
#